data_AF-A0A3N5M5Y7-F1
#
_entry.id   AF-A0A3N5M5Y7-F1
#
_cell.length_a   1.000
_cell.length_b   1.000
_cell.length_c   1.000
_cell.angle_alpha   90.00
_cell.angle_beta   90.00
_cell.angle_gamma   90.00
#
_symmetry.space_group_name_H-M   'P 1'
#
loop_
_entity.id
_entity.type
_entity.pdbx_description
1 polymer ?
#
loop_
_entity_poly.entity_id
_entity_poly.type
_entity_poly.pdbx_seq_one_letter_code
_entity_poly.pdbx_strand_id
1 'polypeptide(L)'
;MTMEVRRMRRRVLLLSAAMALLLTIALPAGAITNGQPDGNNHPYVGLAVFDYDHDGDPATPPVPGWRCSASLLSPTVVLTAGHCTDGAEVARVWFAEIVQGNPEYPFGGSTSF
;
A
#
# COMPACT_ATOMS: atom_id res chain seq x y z
N MET A 1 47.95 19.27 28.79
CA MET A 1 46.71 19.24 27.98
C MET A 1 45.70 20.19 28.62
N THR A 2 45.27 21.24 27.93
CA THR A 2 44.43 22.30 28.50
C THR A 2 43.02 21.79 28.85
N MET A 3 42.35 22.36 29.86
CA MET A 3 41.02 21.92 30.31
C MET A 3 39.98 21.92 29.18
N GLU A 4 40.10 22.87 28.25
CA GLU A 4 39.33 22.97 27.00
C GLU A 4 39.38 21.67 26.17
N VAL A 5 40.58 21.11 25.97
CA VAL A 5 40.79 19.88 25.19
C VAL A 5 40.18 18.66 25.89
N ARG A 6 40.25 18.61 27.23
CA ARG A 6 39.61 17.53 28.02
C ARG A 6 38.08 17.61 27.97
N ARG A 7 37.52 18.83 27.97
CA ARG A 7 36.06 19.08 27.85
C ARG A 7 35.54 18.74 26.45
N MET A 8 36.27 19.12 25.40
CA MET A 8 35.98 18.77 24.00
C MET A 8 35.99 17.27 23.79
N ARG A 9 37.05 16.57 24.23
CA ARG A 9 37.17 15.10 24.09
C ARG A 9 36.03 14.36 24.81
N ARG A 10 35.61 14.83 25.98
CA ARG A 10 34.46 14.25 26.71
C ARG A 10 33.14 14.45 25.96
N ARG A 11 32.91 15.63 25.36
CA ARG A 11 31.72 15.89 24.54
C ARG A 11 31.69 15.01 23.29
N VAL A 12 32.80 14.90 22.59
CA VAL A 12 32.92 14.03 21.41
C VAL A 12 32.59 12.59 21.80
N LEU A 13 33.21 12.05 22.86
CA LEU A 13 32.94 10.68 23.32
C LEU A 13 31.47 10.46 23.70
N LEU A 14 30.82 11.44 24.35
CA LEU A 14 29.41 11.34 24.70
C LEU A 14 28.50 11.37 23.46
N LEU A 15 28.81 12.21 22.47
CA LEU A 15 28.07 12.25 21.20
C LEU A 15 28.27 10.97 20.39
N SER A 16 29.49 10.43 20.35
CA SER A 16 29.78 9.15 19.69
C SER A 16 29.02 8.00 20.36
N ALA A 17 28.99 7.96 21.69
CA ALA A 17 28.26 6.94 22.44
C ALA A 17 26.74 7.05 22.22
N ALA A 18 26.19 8.27 22.23
CA ALA A 18 24.78 8.50 21.94
C ALA A 18 24.41 8.08 20.52
N MET A 19 25.25 8.42 19.52
CA MET A 19 25.04 8.01 18.14
C MET A 19 25.09 6.49 17.97
N ALA A 20 26.08 5.83 18.60
CA ALA A 20 26.19 4.38 18.60
C ALA A 20 24.95 3.72 19.22
N LEU A 21 24.42 4.27 20.30
CA LEU A 21 23.19 3.77 20.94
C LEU A 21 21.96 3.97 20.02
N LEU A 22 21.83 5.11 19.35
CA LEU A 22 20.75 5.37 18.39
C LEU A 22 20.79 4.39 17.21
N LEU A 23 21.97 4.04 16.73
CA LEU A 23 22.14 3.05 15.65
C LEU A 23 21.72 1.64 16.08
N THR A 24 21.80 1.29 17.37
CA THR A 24 21.34 -0.03 17.86
C THR A 24 19.83 -0.18 17.97
N ILE A 25 19.08 0.93 18.02
CA ILE A 25 17.60 0.91 18.12
C ILE A 25 16.90 1.15 16.78
N ALA A 26 17.65 1.54 15.74
CA ALA A 26 17.13 1.71 14.39
C ALA A 26 16.95 0.33 13.74
N LEU A 27 15.83 -0.34 14.04
CA LEU A 27 15.44 -1.56 13.33
C LEU A 27 15.06 -1.21 11.89
N PRO A 28 15.48 -2.02 10.89
CA PRO A 28 14.98 -1.85 9.53
C PRO A 28 13.46 -1.99 9.53
N ALA A 29 12.76 -1.08 8.86
CA ALA A 29 11.33 -1.23 8.64
C ALA A 29 11.10 -2.51 7.83
N GLY A 30 10.34 -3.45 8.41
CA GLY A 30 9.95 -4.67 7.71
C GLY A 30 9.05 -4.34 6.53
N ALA A 31 9.19 -5.10 5.43
CA ALA A 31 8.20 -5.06 4.37
C ALA A 31 6.84 -5.53 4.94
N ILE A 32 5.76 -4.83 4.58
CA ILE A 32 4.41 -5.25 4.96
C ILE A 32 3.99 -6.39 4.02
N THR A 33 4.27 -7.62 4.44
CA THR A 33 3.80 -8.83 3.76
C THR A 33 2.66 -9.42 4.60
N ASN A 34 1.43 -9.33 4.08
CA ASN A 34 0.21 -9.67 4.81
C ASN A 34 -0.07 -8.72 5.99
N GLY A 35 -0.30 -7.44 5.66
CA GLY A 35 -0.70 -6.43 6.63
C GLY A 35 -1.86 -6.89 7.52
N GLN A 36 -2.05 -6.18 8.63
CA GLN A 36 -3.14 -6.45 9.54
C GLN A 36 -4.24 -5.41 9.35
N PRO A 37 -5.50 -5.76 9.62
CA PRO A 37 -6.56 -4.79 9.77
C PRO A 37 -6.15 -3.62 10.69
N ASP A 38 -6.35 -2.38 10.23
CA ASP A 38 -6.20 -1.14 10.99
C ASP A 38 -7.54 -0.45 11.33
N GLY A 39 -8.66 -1.10 11.00
CA GLY A 39 -10.01 -0.59 11.14
C GLY A 39 -10.35 0.38 10.01
N ASN A 40 -10.65 1.64 10.37
CA ASN A 40 -11.07 2.68 9.43
C ASN A 40 -10.04 3.81 9.33
N ASN A 41 -8.75 3.52 9.51
CA ASN A 41 -7.70 4.53 9.43
C ASN A 41 -7.35 4.89 7.97
N HIS A 42 -7.70 4.03 7.01
CA HIS A 42 -7.51 4.27 5.58
C HIS A 42 -8.80 4.04 4.76
N PRO A 43 -9.89 4.79 5.03
CA PRO A 43 -11.22 4.53 4.45
C PRO A 43 -11.30 4.75 2.93
N TYR A 44 -10.32 5.44 2.36
CA TYR A 44 -10.26 5.77 0.93
C TYR A 44 -9.34 4.85 0.15
N VAL A 45 -8.66 3.90 0.81
CA VAL A 45 -7.85 2.88 0.13
C VAL A 45 -8.77 1.75 -0.30
N GLY A 46 -8.73 1.43 -1.58
CA GLY A 46 -9.52 0.36 -2.17
C GLY A 46 -8.67 -0.71 -2.83
N LEU A 47 -9.23 -1.91 -2.93
CA LEU A 47 -8.75 -2.99 -3.79
C LEU A 47 -9.47 -2.87 -5.14
N ALA A 48 -8.74 -2.53 -6.19
CA ALA A 48 -9.24 -2.53 -7.55
C ALA A 48 -8.93 -3.87 -8.23
N VAL A 49 -9.91 -4.44 -8.92
CA VAL A 49 -9.74 -5.56 -9.85
C VAL A 49 -10.00 -5.06 -11.26
N PHE A 50 -9.14 -5.48 -12.18
CA PHE A 50 -9.21 -5.15 -13.59
C PHE A 50 -9.54 -6.41 -14.38
N ASP A 51 -10.56 -6.30 -15.21
CA ASP A 51 -11.00 -7.35 -16.11
C ASP A 51 -10.41 -7.11 -17.51
N TYR A 52 -10.14 -8.19 -18.24
CA TYR A 52 -9.55 -8.16 -19.57
C TYR A 52 -10.31 -9.06 -20.53
N ASP A 53 -10.23 -8.75 -21.82
CA ASP A 53 -10.69 -9.63 -22.88
C ASP A 53 -9.74 -10.83 -23.02
N HIS A 54 -10.29 -12.01 -22.80
CA HIS A 54 -9.55 -13.27 -22.79
C HIS A 54 -9.65 -14.08 -24.09
N ASP A 55 -10.51 -13.71 -25.04
CA ASP A 55 -10.80 -14.52 -26.24
C ASP A 55 -10.93 -13.71 -27.55
N GLY A 56 -10.95 -12.37 -27.48
CA GLY A 56 -11.08 -11.51 -28.66
C GLY A 56 -12.51 -11.43 -29.20
N ASP A 57 -13.48 -12.06 -28.53
CA ASP A 57 -14.88 -12.07 -28.96
C ASP A 57 -15.66 -10.97 -28.22
N PRO A 58 -16.14 -9.91 -28.91
CA PRO A 58 -16.91 -8.85 -28.27
C PRO A 58 -18.26 -9.31 -27.71
N ALA A 59 -18.70 -10.55 -28.00
CA ALA A 59 -19.88 -11.15 -27.38
C ALA A 59 -19.58 -11.77 -26.01
N THR A 60 -18.32 -12.03 -25.67
CA THR A 60 -17.94 -12.61 -24.38
C THR A 60 -17.61 -11.52 -23.36
N PRO A 61 -18.18 -11.55 -22.14
CA PRO A 61 -17.83 -10.57 -21.11
C PRO A 61 -16.36 -10.68 -20.68
N PRO A 62 -15.69 -9.55 -20.37
CA PRO A 62 -14.35 -9.54 -19.79
C PRO A 62 -14.29 -10.33 -18.48
N VAL A 63 -13.13 -10.91 -18.20
CA VAL A 63 -12.90 -11.71 -17.00
C VAL A 63 -11.86 -11.09 -16.08
N PRO A 64 -11.94 -11.30 -14.76
CA PRO A 64 -10.98 -10.77 -13.81
C PRO A 64 -9.55 -11.24 -14.10
N GLY A 65 -8.63 -10.29 -14.28
CA GLY A 65 -7.23 -10.56 -14.59
C GLY A 65 -6.29 -10.30 -13.42
N TRP A 66 -6.24 -9.06 -12.94
CA TRP A 66 -5.29 -8.63 -11.92
C TRP A 66 -5.89 -7.64 -10.93
N ARG A 67 -5.11 -7.34 -9.89
CA ARG A 67 -5.50 -6.44 -8.80
C ARG A 67 -4.44 -5.38 -8.55
N CYS A 68 -4.88 -4.19 -8.20
CA CYS A 68 -4.03 -3.11 -7.70
C CYS A 68 -4.71 -2.39 -6.52
N SER A 69 -3.93 -1.56 -5.83
CA SER A 69 -4.51 -0.58 -4.91
C SER A 69 -5.11 0.60 -5.69
N ALA A 70 -6.14 1.19 -5.12
CA ALA A 70 -6.74 2.44 -5.58
C ALA A 70 -6.95 3.40 -4.41
N SER A 71 -7.10 4.69 -4.70
CA SER A 71 -7.43 5.72 -3.72
C SER A 71 -8.62 6.57 -4.19
N LEU A 72 -9.68 6.63 -3.39
CA LEU A 72 -10.85 7.45 -3.68
C LEU A 72 -10.52 8.93 -3.46
N LEU A 73 -10.42 9.69 -4.55
CA LEU A 73 -10.15 11.13 -4.50
C LEU A 73 -11.42 11.96 -4.30
N SER A 74 -12.53 11.46 -4.82
CA SER A 74 -13.88 12.04 -4.68
C SER A 74 -14.92 10.93 -4.85
N PRO A 75 -16.23 11.19 -4.62
CA PRO A 75 -17.27 10.17 -4.74
C PRO A 75 -17.31 9.42 -6.08
N THR A 76 -16.72 9.96 -7.15
CA THR A 76 -16.73 9.37 -8.50
C THR A 76 -15.35 9.31 -9.16
N VAL A 77 -14.26 9.55 -8.41
CA VAL A 77 -12.90 9.54 -8.97
C VAL A 77 -11.97 8.70 -8.11
N VAL A 78 -11.37 7.68 -8.70
CA VAL A 78 -10.33 6.83 -8.10
C VAL A 78 -8.98 7.04 -8.79
N LEU A 79 -7.92 7.09 -7.99
CA LEU A 79 -6.54 7.13 -8.45
C LEU A 79 -5.92 5.73 -8.34
N THR A 80 -5.22 5.30 -9.39
CA THR A 80 -4.41 4.07 -9.40
C THR A 80 -3.16 4.27 -10.26
N ALA A 81 -2.28 3.28 -10.31
CA ALA A 81 -1.11 3.33 -11.16
C ALA A 81 -1.49 3.12 -12.63
N GLY A 82 -0.88 3.87 -13.55
CA GLY A 82 -1.20 3.75 -14.99
C GLY A 82 -0.92 2.37 -15.59
N HIS A 83 0.07 1.63 -15.07
CA HIS A 83 0.32 0.26 -15.53
C HIS A 83 -0.76 -0.74 -15.10
N CYS A 84 -1.61 -0.40 -14.13
CA CYS A 84 -2.73 -1.25 -13.73
C CYS A 84 -3.89 -1.18 -14.71
N THR A 85 -3.95 -0.15 -15.55
CA THR A 85 -5.04 0.03 -16.52
C THR A 85 -4.66 -0.45 -17.92
N ASP A 86 -3.42 -0.88 -18.13
CA ASP A 86 -2.95 -1.33 -19.44
C ASP A 86 -3.65 -2.63 -19.84
N GLY A 87 -4.36 -2.61 -20.98
CA GLY A 87 -5.17 -3.75 -21.45
C GLY A 87 -6.42 -4.07 -20.63
N ALA A 88 -6.80 -3.24 -19.67
CA ALA A 88 -8.04 -3.42 -18.91
C ALA A 88 -9.25 -2.89 -19.68
N GLU A 89 -10.36 -3.63 -19.65
CA GLU A 89 -11.64 -3.17 -20.22
C GLU A 89 -12.57 -2.61 -19.15
N VAL A 90 -12.56 -3.23 -17.97
CA VAL A 90 -13.41 -2.86 -16.84
C VAL A 90 -12.55 -2.81 -15.58
N ALA A 91 -12.84 -1.86 -14.70
CA ALA A 91 -12.28 -1.80 -13.37
C ALA A 91 -13.41 -1.74 -12.34
N ARG A 92 -13.23 -2.45 -11.23
CA ARG A 92 -14.15 -2.44 -10.09
C ARG A 92 -13.40 -2.37 -8.79
N VAL A 93 -13.95 -1.65 -7.82
CA VAL A 93 -13.25 -1.33 -6.57
C VAL A 93 -14.06 -1.72 -5.34
N TRP A 94 -13.36 -2.24 -4.33
CA TRP A 94 -13.88 -2.47 -2.99
C TRP A 94 -13.14 -1.60 -1.98
N PHE A 95 -13.88 -0.97 -1.08
CA PHE A 95 -13.34 -0.17 0.04
C PHE A 95 -13.46 -0.90 1.39
N ALA A 96 -13.72 -2.21 1.36
CA ALA A 96 -13.69 -3.04 2.55
C ALA A 96 -12.24 -3.41 2.90
N GLU A 97 -11.92 -3.35 4.18
CA GLU A 97 -10.62 -3.75 4.72
C GLU A 97 -10.30 -5.23 4.44
N ILE A 98 -11.31 -6.10 4.53
CA ILE A 98 -11.22 -7.53 4.22
C ILE A 98 -12.21 -7.85 3.12
N VAL A 99 -11.69 -8.20 1.93
CA VAL A 99 -12.50 -8.62 0.78
C VAL A 99 -12.59 -10.15 0.67
N GLN A 100 -11.68 -10.86 1.32
CA GLN A 100 -11.65 -12.32 1.37
C GLN A 100 -12.96 -12.86 1.99
N GLY A 101 -13.60 -13.81 1.30
CA GLY A 101 -14.88 -14.37 1.74
C GLY A 101 -16.11 -13.61 1.26
N ASN A 102 -15.95 -12.46 0.58
CA ASN A 102 -17.04 -11.81 -0.13
C ASN A 102 -17.46 -12.68 -1.34
N PRO A 103 -18.73 -13.13 -1.44
CA PRO A 103 -19.20 -13.99 -2.53
C PRO A 103 -19.21 -13.30 -3.91
N GLU A 104 -19.19 -11.97 -3.94
CA GLU A 104 -19.12 -11.18 -5.17
C GLU A 104 -17.68 -10.98 -5.65
N TYR A 105 -16.67 -11.21 -4.80
CA TYR A 105 -15.28 -11.11 -5.22
C TYR A 105 -14.83 -12.40 -5.95
N PRO A 106 -14.14 -12.32 -7.10
CA PRO A 106 -13.71 -11.14 -7.83
C PRO A 106 -14.56 -10.95 -9.09
N PHE A 107 -15.88 -10.94 -9.05
CA PHE A 107 -16.72 -10.70 -10.25
C PHE A 107 -17.55 -9.41 -10.16
N GLY A 108 -17.65 -8.83 -8.97
CA GLY A 108 -18.41 -7.61 -8.71
C GLY A 108 -19.87 -7.90 -8.34
N GLY A 109 -20.56 -6.86 -7.89
CA GLY A 109 -21.94 -6.92 -7.43
C GLY A 109 -22.29 -5.70 -6.59
N SER A 110 -23.19 -5.86 -5.62
CA SER A 110 -23.68 -4.79 -4.75
C SER A 110 -22.62 -4.21 -3.79
N THR A 111 -21.51 -4.91 -3.59
CA THR A 111 -20.42 -4.54 -2.68
C THR A 111 -19.22 -3.92 -3.38
N SER A 112 -19.23 -3.88 -4.71
CA SER A 112 -18.22 -3.24 -5.54
C SER A 112 -18.78 -2.00 -6.22
N PHE A 113 -17.89 -1.07 -6.55
CA PHE A 113 -18.19 0.14 -7.33
C PHE A 113 -17.49 0.09 -8.68
#